data_AF-A0A521JSH9-F1
#
_entry.id   AF-A0A521JSH9-F1
#
_cell.length_a   1.000
_cell.length_b   1.000
_cell.length_c   1.000
_cell.angle_alpha   90.00
_cell.angle_beta   90.00
_cell.angle_gamma   90.00
#
_symmetry.space_group_name_H-M   'P 1'
#
loop_
_entity.id
_entity.type
_entity.pdbx_description
1 polymer ?
#
loop_
_entity_poly.entity_id
_entity_poly.type
_entity_poly.pdbx_seq_one_letter_code
_entity_poly.pdbx_strand_id
1 'polypeptide(L)'
;MDNNYKRVNITLTSEEKNQLLHEIVYYFETERDEKLGIIGSEKILDFFMDSLGIFIYNRALDDAKRWHDKRMEDVEADFYSLYK
;
A
#
# COMPACT_ATOMS: atom_id res chain seq x y z
N MET A 1 2.29 2.95 26.85
CA MET A 1 3.18 2.41 25.80
C MET A 1 2.87 3.22 24.56
N ASP A 2 3.63 4.31 24.36
CA ASP A 2 3.38 5.23 23.26
C ASP A 2 3.87 4.59 21.98
N ASN A 3 2.96 3.94 21.28
CA ASN A 3 3.24 3.28 20.02
C ASN A 3 3.26 4.36 18.93
N ASN A 4 4.41 5.03 18.85
CA ASN A 4 4.71 6.11 17.93
C ASN A 4 4.98 5.52 16.53
N TYR A 5 3.98 4.85 15.95
CA TYR A 5 4.05 4.47 14.54
C TYR A 5 4.10 5.76 13.73
N LYS A 6 5.26 6.03 13.12
CA LYS A 6 5.40 7.04 12.07
C LYS A 6 4.23 6.85 11.11
N ARG A 7 3.32 7.82 11.06
CA ARG A 7 2.24 7.83 10.07
C ARG A 7 2.91 7.89 8.71
N VAL A 8 2.83 6.78 7.97
CA VAL A 8 3.17 6.79 6.55
C VAL A 8 2.06 7.59 5.88
N ASN A 9 2.41 8.73 5.28
CA ASN A 9 1.46 9.51 4.48
C ASN A 9 1.24 8.80 3.15
N ILE A 10 0.34 7.83 3.13
CA ILE A 10 -0.18 7.26 1.88
C ILE A 10 -1.25 8.22 1.38
N THR A 11 -0.95 8.93 0.30
CA THR A 11 -1.86 9.89 -0.32
C THR A 11 -2.41 9.30 -1.60
N LEU A 12 -3.73 9.16 -1.65
CA LEU A 12 -4.47 8.76 -2.86
C LEU A 12 -4.82 10.01 -3.67
N THR A 13 -4.80 9.88 -4.99
CA THR A 13 -5.45 10.83 -5.89
C THR A 13 -6.97 10.79 -5.72
N SER A 14 -7.65 11.84 -6.18
CA SER A 14 -9.12 11.91 -6.15
C SER A 14 -9.75 10.75 -6.93
N GLU A 15 -9.21 10.42 -8.11
CA GLU A 15 -9.63 9.29 -8.93
C GLU A 15 -9.47 7.95 -8.21
N GLU A 16 -8.30 7.68 -7.63
CA GLU A 16 -8.05 6.43 -6.87
C GLU A 16 -8.98 6.32 -5.66
N LYS A 17 -9.16 7.41 -4.91
CA LYS A 17 -10.08 7.44 -3.77
C LYS A 17 -11.50 7.12 -4.22
N ASN A 18 -12.00 7.77 -5.28
CA ASN A 18 -13.35 7.56 -5.79
C ASN A 18 -13.56 6.13 -6.30
N GLN A 19 -12.56 5.55 -6.96
CA GLN A 19 -12.60 4.16 -7.41
C GLN A 19 -12.72 3.21 -6.21
N LEU A 20 -11.87 3.37 -5.19
CA LEU A 20 -11.89 2.51 -3.99
C LEU A 20 -13.21 2.66 -3.22
N LEU A 21 -13.75 3.87 -3.11
CA LEU A 21 -15.07 4.09 -2.50
C LEU A 21 -16.17 3.36 -3.26
N HIS A 22 -16.15 3.40 -4.60
CA HIS A 22 -17.10 2.67 -5.43
C HIS A 22 -16.96 1.15 -5.26
N GLU A 23 -15.74 0.63 -5.21
CA GLU A 23 -15.48 -0.80 -4.96
C GLU A 23 -15.97 -1.25 -3.58
N ILE A 24 -15.79 -0.42 -2.54
CA ILE A 24 -16.31 -0.69 -1.19
C ILE A 24 -17.83 -0.74 -1.21
N VAL A 25 -18.50 0.26 -1.81
CA VAL A 25 -19.98 0.28 -1.91
C VAL A 25 -20.46 -0.95 -2.66
N TYR A 26 -19.86 -1.24 -3.82
CA TYR A 26 -20.22 -2.38 -4.65
C TYR A 26 -20.09 -3.71 -3.89
N TYR A 27 -18.97 -3.94 -3.21
CA TYR A 27 -18.74 -5.15 -2.42
C TYR A 27 -19.81 -5.34 -1.33
N PHE A 28 -20.19 -4.29 -0.59
CA PHE A 28 -21.21 -4.40 0.43
C PHE A 28 -22.62 -4.63 -0.16
N GLU A 29 -22.92 -4.00 -1.29
CA GLU A 29 -24.19 -4.25 -1.98
C GLU A 29 -24.27 -5.69 -2.52
N THR A 30 -23.20 -6.24 -3.10
CA THR A 30 -23.24 -7.57 -3.71
C THR A 30 -23.09 -8.70 -2.71
N GLU A 31 -22.15 -8.60 -1.77
CA GLU A 31 -21.81 -9.69 -0.85
C GLU A 31 -22.63 -9.67 0.44
N ARG A 32 -23.21 -8.51 0.78
CA ARG A 32 -23.91 -8.31 2.06
C ARG A 32 -25.34 -7.80 1.92
N ASP A 33 -25.83 -7.54 0.71
CA ASP A 33 -27.12 -6.89 0.43
C ASP A 33 -27.31 -5.59 1.23
N GLU A 34 -26.19 -4.89 1.48
CA GLU A 34 -26.11 -3.73 2.36
C GLU A 34 -25.76 -2.48 1.54
N LYS A 35 -26.69 -1.54 1.44
CA LYS A 35 -26.46 -0.27 0.75
C LYS A 35 -25.63 0.68 1.60
N LEU A 36 -24.40 0.92 1.17
CA LEU A 36 -23.48 1.82 1.86
C LEU A 36 -23.60 3.26 1.31
N GLY A 37 -23.83 4.22 2.20
CA GLY A 37 -23.75 5.64 1.86
C GLY A 37 -22.31 6.15 1.79
N ILE A 38 -22.11 7.34 1.20
CA ILE A 38 -20.80 7.99 1.02
C ILE A 38 -20.00 8.10 2.33
N ILE A 39 -20.65 8.53 3.42
CA ILE A 39 -19.98 8.66 4.73
C ILE A 39 -19.55 7.29 5.27
N GLY A 40 -20.34 6.25 4.99
CA GLY A 40 -20.03 4.87 5.40
C GLY A 40 -18.82 4.33 4.66
N SER A 41 -18.78 4.48 3.32
CA SER A 41 -17.65 4.02 2.52
C SER A 41 -16.37 4.78 2.85
N GLU A 42 -16.45 6.09 3.10
CA GLU A 42 -15.29 6.87 3.54
C GLU A 42 -14.70 6.37 4.87
N LYS A 43 -15.55 6.11 5.87
CA LYS A 43 -15.07 5.58 7.16
C LYS A 43 -14.41 4.21 7.03
N ILE A 44 -14.93 3.36 6.16
CA ILE A 44 -14.35 2.04 5.89
C ILE A 44 -12.99 2.20 5.20
N LEU A 45 -12.91 3.06 4.19
CA LEU A 45 -11.65 3.34 3.50
C LEU A 45 -10.61 3.88 4.49
N ASP A 46 -10.96 4.89 5.30
CA ASP A 46 -10.07 5.48 6.31
C ASP A 46 -9.58 4.40 7.30
N PHE A 47 -10.47 3.52 7.76
CA PHE A 47 -10.08 2.41 8.63
C PHE A 47 -9.04 1.48 7.97
N PHE A 48 -9.20 1.14 6.69
CA PHE A 48 -8.23 0.29 5.99
C PHE A 48 -6.91 1.01 5.71
N MET A 49 -6.95 2.31 5.43
CA MET A 49 -5.73 3.11 5.26
C MET A 49 -4.91 3.16 6.56
N ASP A 50 -5.58 3.32 7.70
CA ASP A 50 -4.93 3.35 9.02
C ASP A 50 -4.48 1.97 9.50
N SER A 51 -5.26 0.91 9.21
CA SER A 51 -5.01 -0.44 9.73
C SER A 51 -4.15 -1.31 8.83
N LEU A 52 -4.36 -1.28 7.51
CA LEU A 52 -3.65 -2.12 6.55
C LEU A 52 -2.59 -1.34 5.75
N GLY A 53 -2.87 -0.07 5.45
CA GLY A 53 -2.03 0.76 4.56
C GLY A 53 -0.56 0.76 4.98
N ILE A 54 -0.27 1.03 6.26
CA ILE A 54 1.11 1.09 6.77
C ILE A 54 1.85 -0.26 6.60
N PHE A 55 1.18 -1.38 6.91
CA PHE A 55 1.82 -2.70 6.80
C PHE A 55 2.10 -3.09 5.36
N ILE A 56 1.14 -2.84 4.46
CA ILE A 56 1.29 -3.13 3.03
C ILE A 56 2.41 -2.27 2.44
N TYR A 57 2.41 -0.96 2.74
CA TYR A 57 3.43 -0.05 2.23
C TYR A 57 4.84 -0.42 2.71
N ASN A 58 5.01 -0.70 4.00
CA ASN A 58 6.30 -1.13 4.54
C ASN A 58 6.76 -2.45 3.94
N ARG A 59 5.86 -3.42 3.75
CA ARG A 59 6.21 -4.69 3.10
C ARG A 59 6.65 -4.46 1.65
N ALA A 60 5.96 -3.60 0.92
CA ALA A 60 6.34 -3.24 -0.45
C ALA A 60 7.73 -2.58 -0.51
N LEU A 61 8.08 -1.74 0.47
CA LEU A 61 9.43 -1.18 0.59
C LEU A 61 10.49 -2.25 0.87
N ASP A 62 10.20 -3.21 1.75
CA ASP A 62 11.11 -4.34 2.01
C ASP A 62 11.35 -5.16 0.73
N ASP A 63 10.29 -5.43 -0.02
CA ASP A 63 10.36 -6.15 -1.29
C ASP A 63 11.18 -5.40 -2.33
N ALA A 64 10.95 -4.09 -2.48
CA ALA A 64 11.71 -3.22 -3.36
C ALA A 64 13.20 -3.20 -2.98
N LYS A 65 13.51 -3.13 -1.68
CA LYS A 65 14.89 -3.17 -1.18
C LYS A 65 15.56 -4.50 -1.50
N ARG A 66 14.90 -5.64 -1.26
CA ARG A 66 15.45 -6.96 -1.59
C ARG A 66 15.77 -7.10 -3.08
N TRP A 67 14.85 -6.64 -3.93
CA TRP A 67 15.06 -6.64 -5.37
C TRP A 67 16.24 -5.74 -5.78
N HIS A 68 16.33 -4.54 -5.19
CA HIS A 68 17.39 -3.58 -5.44
C HIS A 68 18.77 -4.13 -5.03
N ASP A 69 18.87 -4.66 -3.82
CA ASP A 69 20.14 -5.17 -3.27
C ASP A 69 20.69 -6.30 -4.16
N LYS A 70 19.83 -7.23 -4.59
CA LYS A 70 20.21 -8.29 -5.54
C LYS A 70 20.73 -7.72 -6.87
N ARG A 71 20.07 -6.71 -7.42
CA ARG A 71 20.53 -6.09 -8.67
C ARG A 71 21.87 -5.39 -8.48
N MET A 72 22.13 -4.81 -7.31
CA MET A 72 23.38 -4.12 -7.03
C MET A 72 24.54 -5.11 -6.90
N GLU A 73 24.31 -6.28 -6.29
CA GLU A 73 25.29 -7.38 -6.26
C GLU A 73 25.69 -7.83 -7.66
N ASP A 74 24.71 -7.97 -8.57
CA ASP A 74 24.98 -8.33 -9.98
C ASP A 74 25.89 -7.27 -10.65
N VAL A 75 25.58 -5.98 -10.46
CA VAL A 75 26.37 -4.87 -11.01
C VAL A 75 27.78 -4.83 -10.43
N GLU A 76 27.94 -5.10 -9.15
CA GLU A 76 29.24 -5.17 -8.49
C GLU A 76 30.08 -6.32 -9.04
N ALA A 77 29.48 -7.50 -9.22
CA ALA A 77 30.14 -8.66 -9.84
C ALA A 77 30.58 -8.36 -11.28
N ASP A 78 29.72 -7.73 -12.09
CA ASP A 78 30.04 -7.30 -13.45
C ASP A 78 31.24 -6.34 -13.47
N PHE A 79 31.31 -5.40 -12.52
CA PHE A 79 32.44 -4.48 -12.40
C PHE A 79 33.76 -5.20 -12.07
N TYR A 80 33.75 -6.11 -11.10
CA TYR A 80 34.95 -6.87 -10.74
C TYR A 80 35.47 -7.74 -11.89
N SER A 81 34.59 -8.21 -12.79
CA SER A 81 34.99 -8.98 -13.97
C SER A 81 35.91 -8.20 -14.94
N LEU A 82 36.01 -6.88 -14.80
CA LEU A 82 36.84 -6.01 -15.63
C LEU A 82 38.31 -5.94 -15.20
N TYR A 83 38.66 -6.37 -13.98
CA TYR A 83 40.05 -6.40 -13.51
C TYR A 83 40.85 -7.49 -14.25
N LYS A 84 42.13 -7.20 -14.54
CA LYS A 84 43.08 -8.14 -15.18
C LYS A 84 44.06 -8.71 -14.18
#